data_AF-A0ABC8UEU9-F1
#
_entry.id   AF-A0ABC8UEU9-F1
#
_cell.length_a   1.000
_cell.length_b   1.000
_cell.length_c   1.000
_cell.angle_alpha   90.00
_cell.angle_beta   90.00
_cell.angle_gamma   90.00
#
_symmetry.space_group_name_H-M   'P 1'
#
loop_
_entity.id
_entity.type
_entity.pdbx_description
1 polymer ?
#
loop_
_entity_poly.entity_id
_entity_poly.type
_entity_poly.pdbx_seq_one_letter_code
_entity_poly.pdbx_strand_id
1 'polypeptide(L)'
;MGEAEYEEAHHRNLVVSRSLPAKLRESKHLSKSTKAGSRRIDIEELRKLSTGSARSVKRLVNYVRSFGLSTISKTVDEFGGTDQSEITSEWEATNFAKRIFRNVAKPGAKYIEEEDLMRFLKRVEIHTIFPLFEGALETGRIAKSAFQNWVVRAYFERKSLAHSLNDTKTAVQQLHKLASVVVSVIIILVSLLVMGWATMKVIVFFITQLVLVGFMFQNTCKNIFESIVFVFVMHPFDIGDRCVIDGVQMVVEEMNILTTVFLRYDMEKIYYPNSVLITKPISNFYRSPEMCDTIDFTIDVSTPMETITALKKAVQIYIESKPKYWNPKHSMIVKEIENVDKMKMALCVQHTINHQNYGERNNRITELILELKKIFEHLGIKYHLLPQEVHLTQVNVSNWRMPL
;
A
#
# COMPACT_ATOMS: atom_id res chain seq x y z
N MET A 1 50.08 9.47 -54.80
CA MET A 1 48.93 9.79 -55.68
C MET A 1 47.82 10.26 -54.76
N GLY A 2 47.57 11.58 -54.75
CA GLY A 2 46.72 12.28 -53.78
C GLY A 2 47.41 13.51 -53.21
N GLU A 3 47.51 14.55 -54.03
CA GLU A 3 47.99 15.92 -53.74
C GLU A 3 47.00 16.72 -52.86
N ALA A 4 47.54 17.70 -52.12
CA ALA A 4 47.05 19.07 -51.84
C ALA A 4 47.52 19.49 -50.43
N GLU A 5 48.72 20.05 -50.22
CA GLU A 5 49.18 21.43 -50.44
C GLU A 5 48.52 22.54 -49.57
N TYR A 6 49.41 23.30 -48.90
CA TYR A 6 49.32 24.70 -48.44
C TYR A 6 48.31 25.08 -47.32
N GLU A 7 48.58 25.97 -46.35
CA GLU A 7 49.57 27.06 -46.25
C GLU A 7 49.75 27.49 -44.76
N GLU A 8 50.99 27.77 -44.38
CA GLU A 8 51.45 28.70 -43.33
C GLU A 8 51.01 30.15 -43.70
N ALA A 9 50.88 31.20 -42.89
CA ALA A 9 51.34 31.56 -41.55
C ALA A 9 50.77 32.97 -41.20
N HIS A 10 51.11 33.40 -39.97
CA HIS A 10 51.45 34.78 -39.57
C HIS A 10 50.47 35.68 -38.79
N HIS A 11 51.00 36.02 -37.60
CA HIS A 11 50.90 37.29 -36.84
C HIS A 11 49.61 37.60 -36.09
N ARG A 12 49.63 38.21 -34.89
CA ARG A 12 50.53 38.47 -33.74
C ARG A 12 49.71 39.45 -32.86
N ASN A 13 50.08 39.55 -31.58
CA ASN A 13 49.72 40.58 -30.58
C ASN A 13 48.47 40.29 -29.73
N LEU A 14 48.44 40.53 -28.41
CA LEU A 14 49.39 40.94 -27.36
C LEU A 14 48.60 40.79 -26.03
N VAL A 15 49.21 40.18 -24.99
CA VAL A 15 49.25 40.62 -23.55
C VAL A 15 47.89 40.81 -22.82
N VAL A 16 47.61 40.15 -21.68
CA VAL A 16 47.96 40.61 -20.31
C VAL A 16 47.71 39.47 -19.31
N SER A 17 48.68 39.23 -18.44
CA SER A 17 48.61 38.49 -17.17
C SER A 17 48.16 39.40 -16.02
N ARG A 18 47.45 38.86 -15.01
CA ARG A 18 47.42 39.29 -13.57
C ARG A 18 46.33 38.52 -12.80
N SER A 19 46.71 37.57 -11.94
CA SER A 19 46.93 37.72 -10.49
C SER A 19 45.67 38.03 -9.67
N LEU A 20 45.23 37.05 -8.88
CA LEU A 20 44.26 37.16 -7.78
C LEU A 20 44.89 37.90 -6.58
N PRO A 21 44.20 38.84 -5.93
CA PRO A 21 44.62 39.39 -4.64
C PRO A 21 43.84 38.80 -3.46
N ALA A 22 44.50 38.84 -2.31
CA ALA A 22 44.01 38.44 -1.00
C ALA A 22 43.53 39.65 -0.17
N LYS A 23 42.69 39.36 0.83
CA LYS A 23 42.32 40.13 2.04
C LYS A 23 41.52 41.44 1.86
N LEU A 24 40.38 41.56 2.54
CA LEU A 24 40.30 42.28 3.82
C LEU A 24 38.90 42.21 4.45
N ARG A 25 38.94 42.18 5.78
CA ARG A 25 37.89 42.36 6.78
C ARG A 25 37.54 43.86 6.87
N GLU A 26 36.27 44.25 6.79
CA GLU A 26 35.63 45.20 7.72
C GLU A 26 34.15 45.46 7.43
N SER A 27 33.44 45.69 8.54
CA SER A 27 32.04 46.01 8.75
C SER A 27 31.55 47.29 8.08
N LYS A 28 30.35 47.25 7.48
CA LYS A 28 29.45 48.41 7.41
C LYS A 28 28.01 48.00 7.61
N HIS A 29 27.40 48.61 8.63
CA HIS A 29 25.96 48.76 8.80
C HIS A 29 25.31 49.27 7.50
N LEU A 30 24.23 48.61 7.07
CA LEU A 30 23.21 49.25 6.25
C LEU A 30 21.83 48.75 6.66
N SER A 31 21.10 49.65 7.31
CA SER A 31 19.67 49.56 7.60
C SER A 31 18.87 49.42 6.30
N LYS A 32 18.01 48.38 6.22
CA LYS A 32 16.92 48.33 5.24
C LYS A 32 15.65 47.76 5.85
N SER A 33 14.79 48.71 6.22
CA SER A 33 13.32 48.73 6.18
C SER A 33 12.63 47.45 5.71
N THR A 34 11.85 46.87 6.61
CA THR A 34 10.84 45.83 6.38
C THR A 34 9.66 46.42 5.61
N LYS A 35 9.53 46.08 4.32
CA LYS A 35 8.24 46.12 3.61
C LYS A 35 7.68 44.71 3.54
N ALA A 36 6.73 44.42 4.42
CA ALA A 36 5.91 43.22 4.36
C ALA A 36 4.96 43.31 3.15
N GLY A 37 5.33 42.66 2.05
CA GLY A 37 4.43 42.35 0.94
C GLY A 37 3.88 40.95 1.13
N SER A 38 2.55 40.83 1.28
CA SER A 38 1.86 39.55 1.32
C SER A 38 2.06 38.80 0.00
N ARG A 39 2.79 37.68 0.02
CA ARG A 39 2.69 36.67 -1.04
C ARG A 39 1.76 35.58 -0.53
N ARG A 40 0.58 35.49 -1.15
CA ARG A 40 -0.38 34.39 -1.00
C ARG A 40 0.33 33.08 -1.37
N ILE A 41 0.14 32.05 -0.55
CA ILE A 41 0.64 30.70 -0.82
C ILE A 41 -0.52 29.87 -1.37
N ASP A 42 -0.27 29.23 -2.50
CA ASP A 42 -1.21 28.41 -3.25
C ASP A 42 -1.34 27.02 -2.61
N ILE A 43 -2.56 26.63 -2.24
CA ILE A 43 -2.87 25.39 -1.50
C ILE A 43 -2.72 24.13 -2.38
N GLU A 44 -2.70 24.30 -3.70
CA GLU A 44 -2.53 23.20 -4.68
C GLU A 44 -1.11 22.60 -4.66
N GLU A 45 -0.07 23.40 -4.34
CA GLU A 45 1.31 22.92 -4.19
C GLU A 45 1.52 22.08 -2.92
N LEU A 46 0.77 22.37 -1.84
CA LEU A 46 0.81 21.61 -0.58
C LEU A 46 0.23 20.20 -0.73
N ARG A 47 -0.73 20.02 -1.63
CA ARG A 47 -1.38 18.73 -1.88
C ARG A 47 -0.50 17.76 -2.70
N LYS A 48 0.44 18.28 -3.50
CA LYS A 48 1.42 17.48 -4.25
C LYS A 48 2.58 16.94 -3.39
N LEU A 49 2.65 17.30 -2.10
CA LEU A 49 3.74 16.92 -1.20
C LEU A 49 3.35 15.91 -0.10
N SER A 50 2.09 15.43 -0.07
CA SER A 50 1.63 14.48 0.96
C SER A 50 1.85 13.00 0.64
N THR A 51 2.43 12.68 -0.50
CA THR A 51 2.83 11.30 -0.85
C THR A 51 4.35 11.18 -0.84
N GLY A 52 4.90 10.67 0.27
CA GLY A 52 6.23 10.07 0.27
C GLY A 52 7.20 10.51 1.38
N SER A 53 7.42 9.57 2.31
CA SER A 53 8.65 9.34 3.08
C SER A 53 9.13 10.43 4.07
N ALA A 54 9.82 10.00 5.12
CA ALA A 54 10.30 10.74 6.29
C ALA A 54 10.98 12.12 6.06
N ARG A 55 11.30 12.52 4.83
CA ARG A 55 11.79 13.87 4.48
C ARG A 55 10.70 14.95 4.55
N SER A 56 9.43 14.61 4.31
CA SER A 56 8.31 15.54 4.39
C SER A 56 7.99 15.91 5.84
N VAL A 57 8.07 14.94 6.75
CA VAL A 57 7.95 15.17 8.20
C VAL A 57 9.13 16.00 8.72
N LYS A 58 10.37 15.73 8.27
CA LYS A 58 11.54 16.51 8.68
C LYS A 58 11.50 17.97 8.19
N ARG A 59 10.95 18.21 6.99
CA ARG A 59 10.68 19.57 6.49
C ARG A 59 9.54 20.25 7.22
N LEU A 60 8.45 19.55 7.52
CA LEU A 60 7.34 20.06 8.33
C LEU A 60 7.82 20.45 9.74
N VAL A 61 8.60 19.59 10.39
CA VAL A 61 9.21 19.85 11.71
C VAL A 61 10.17 21.03 11.67
N ASN A 62 11.00 21.16 10.63
CA ASN A 62 11.88 22.31 10.47
C ASN A 62 11.13 23.61 10.12
N TYR A 63 10.02 23.50 9.38
CA TYR A 63 9.15 24.63 9.02
C TYR A 63 8.40 25.15 10.26
N VAL A 64 7.85 24.23 11.07
CA VAL A 64 7.25 24.49 12.40
C VAL A 64 8.27 25.09 13.37
N ARG A 65 9.53 24.63 13.33
CA ARG A 65 10.63 25.22 14.13
C ARG A 65 11.01 26.63 13.69
N SER A 66 10.90 26.94 12.39
CA SER A 66 11.25 28.25 11.82
C SER A 66 10.18 29.34 11.96
N PHE A 67 8.89 28.97 12.08
CA PHE A 67 7.78 29.93 12.03
C PHE A 67 7.20 30.39 13.38
N GLY A 68 7.89 30.12 14.51
CA GLY A 68 7.59 30.82 15.77
C GLY A 68 7.21 29.95 16.96
N LEU A 69 7.99 28.90 17.24
CA LEU A 69 7.95 28.20 18.54
C LEU A 69 9.17 28.44 19.42
N SER A 70 10.14 29.28 19.02
CA SER A 70 11.18 29.73 19.96
C SER A 70 10.63 30.69 21.02
N THR A 71 9.53 31.38 20.73
CA THR A 71 8.82 32.23 21.69
C THR A 71 7.81 31.46 22.51
N ILE A 72 7.21 30.38 21.98
CA ILE A 72 6.29 29.53 22.75
C ILE A 72 7.05 28.53 23.64
N SER A 73 8.25 28.09 23.28
CA SER A 73 9.09 27.35 24.23
C SER A 73 9.39 28.22 25.46
N LYS A 74 9.72 29.51 25.29
CA LYS A 74 9.99 30.41 26.40
C LYS A 74 8.76 30.86 27.18
N THR A 75 7.59 31.01 26.54
CA THR A 75 6.37 31.36 27.29
C THR A 75 5.72 30.15 27.95
N VAL A 76 5.83 28.94 27.38
CA VAL A 76 5.43 27.71 28.08
C VAL A 76 6.34 27.43 29.28
N ASP A 77 7.62 27.82 29.22
CA ASP A 77 8.54 27.77 30.37
C ASP A 77 8.13 28.74 31.52
N GLU A 78 7.36 29.80 31.23
CA GLU A 78 6.94 30.81 32.22
C GLU A 78 5.53 30.56 32.78
N PHE A 79 4.69 29.77 32.08
CA PHE A 79 3.33 29.42 32.50
C PHE A 79 3.23 28.10 33.31
N GLY A 80 4.35 27.44 33.60
CA GLY A 80 4.39 26.10 34.20
C GLY A 80 5.35 25.95 35.37
N GLY A 81 5.08 26.62 36.49
CA GLY A 81 5.75 26.36 37.77
C GLY A 81 5.26 25.06 38.43
N THR A 82 5.47 23.89 37.83
CA THR A 82 5.52 22.56 38.48
C THR A 82 5.79 21.48 37.43
N ASP A 83 6.88 20.73 37.62
CA ASP A 83 7.22 19.42 37.05
C ASP A 83 6.90 19.19 35.56
N GLN A 84 7.94 19.31 34.73
CA GLN A 84 7.99 18.71 33.39
C GLN A 84 8.05 17.18 33.50
N SER A 85 7.02 16.54 34.07
CA SER A 85 6.84 15.11 33.89
C SER A 85 6.47 14.89 32.42
N GLU A 86 7.42 14.44 31.61
CA GLU A 86 7.12 13.85 30.31
C GLU A 86 5.97 12.86 30.51
N ILE A 87 4.93 12.93 29.68
CA ILE A 87 3.78 12.03 29.80
C ILE A 87 4.28 10.60 29.60
N THR A 88 4.35 9.80 30.65
CA THR A 88 4.88 8.42 30.61
C THR A 88 3.78 7.37 30.58
N SER A 89 2.55 7.75 30.96
CA SER A 89 1.41 6.86 31.11
C SER A 89 0.13 7.39 30.45
N GLU A 90 -0.76 6.48 30.05
CA GLU A 90 -2.11 6.79 29.53
C GLU A 90 -2.95 7.60 30.54
N TRP A 91 -2.81 7.29 31.82
CA TRP A 91 -3.49 8.01 32.89
C TRP A 91 -3.01 9.47 33.01
N GLU A 92 -1.70 9.70 32.84
CA GLU A 92 -1.10 11.03 32.82
C GLU A 92 -1.55 11.81 31.58
N ALA A 93 -1.62 11.16 30.41
CA ALA A 93 -2.13 11.76 29.18
C ALA A 93 -3.59 12.21 29.34
N THR A 94 -4.41 11.38 29.98
CA THR A 94 -5.82 11.67 30.27
C THR A 94 -5.98 12.84 31.24
N ASN A 95 -5.16 12.89 32.29
CA ASN A 95 -5.19 14.00 33.25
C ASN A 95 -4.67 15.30 32.65
N PHE A 96 -3.62 15.23 31.82
CA PHE A 96 -3.11 16.36 31.06
C PHE A 96 -4.18 16.90 30.09
N ALA A 97 -4.89 16.02 29.37
CA ALA A 97 -6.00 16.41 28.52
C ALA A 97 -7.13 17.11 29.29
N LYS A 98 -7.48 16.60 30.50
CA LYS A 98 -8.46 17.24 31.39
C LYS A 98 -8.00 18.63 31.85
N ARG A 99 -6.71 18.81 32.13
CA ARG A 99 -6.12 20.10 32.51
C ARG A 99 -6.19 21.11 31.35
N ILE A 100 -5.77 20.71 30.15
CA ILE A 100 -5.86 21.58 28.97
C ILE A 100 -7.31 21.95 28.67
N PHE A 101 -8.23 20.98 28.70
CA PHE A 101 -9.64 21.24 28.44
C PHE A 101 -10.22 22.30 29.40
N ARG A 102 -9.88 22.24 30.69
CA ARG A 102 -10.33 23.22 31.69
C ARG A 102 -9.73 24.62 31.48
N ASN A 103 -8.53 24.69 30.90
CA ASN A 103 -7.85 25.96 30.64
C ASN A 103 -8.33 26.62 29.33
N VAL A 104 -8.75 25.82 28.35
CA VAL A 104 -9.22 26.30 27.05
C VAL A 104 -10.71 26.62 27.05
N ALA A 105 -11.54 25.76 27.64
CA ALA A 105 -12.98 25.96 27.69
C ALA A 105 -13.39 26.93 28.81
N LYS A 106 -14.53 27.62 28.63
CA LYS A 106 -15.13 28.45 29.68
C LYS A 106 -15.41 27.62 30.96
N PRO A 107 -15.32 28.19 32.18
CA PRO A 107 -15.58 27.46 33.42
C PRO A 107 -16.96 26.79 33.40
N GLY A 108 -17.01 25.46 33.55
CA GLY A 108 -18.25 24.66 33.52
C GLY A 108 -18.73 24.24 32.13
N ALA A 109 -18.05 24.64 31.04
CA ALA A 109 -18.42 24.25 29.68
C ALA A 109 -18.18 22.76 29.42
N LYS A 110 -19.11 22.15 28.66
CA LYS A 110 -19.02 20.74 28.22
C LYS A 110 -18.34 20.58 26.85
N TYR A 111 -18.20 21.68 26.11
CA TYR A 111 -17.66 21.74 24.76
C TYR A 111 -16.64 22.87 24.64
N ILE A 112 -15.67 22.72 23.74
CA ILE A 112 -14.79 23.78 23.28
C ILE A 112 -15.36 24.31 21.97
N GLU A 113 -15.56 25.62 21.89
CA GLU A 113 -16.04 26.31 20.68
C GLU A 113 -14.85 26.85 19.86
N GLU A 114 -15.07 27.15 18.58
CA GLU A 114 -14.05 27.76 17.71
C GLU A 114 -13.50 29.07 18.33
N GLU A 115 -14.38 29.85 18.96
CA GLU A 115 -14.04 31.10 19.65
C GLU A 115 -13.10 30.89 20.84
N ASP A 116 -13.23 29.77 21.56
CA ASP A 116 -12.36 29.44 22.69
C ASP A 116 -10.95 29.10 22.19
N LEU A 117 -10.85 28.45 21.02
CA LEU A 117 -9.57 28.12 20.37
C LEU A 117 -8.92 29.32 19.68
N MET A 118 -9.70 30.28 19.17
CA MET A 118 -9.18 31.53 18.56
C MET A 118 -8.39 32.40 19.53
N ARG A 119 -8.50 32.16 20.84
CA ARG A 119 -7.68 32.84 21.86
C ARG A 119 -6.23 32.36 21.87
N PHE A 120 -5.98 31.15 21.38
CA PHE A 120 -4.68 30.48 21.43
C PHE A 120 -4.10 30.17 20.06
N LEU A 121 -4.95 30.02 19.04
CA LEU A 121 -4.58 29.56 17.70
C LEU A 121 -5.13 30.49 16.62
N LYS A 122 -4.45 30.54 15.47
CA LYS A 122 -4.94 31.30 14.31
C LYS A 122 -6.06 30.53 13.61
N ARG A 123 -7.01 31.24 12.98
CA ARG A 123 -8.13 30.63 12.24
C ARG A 123 -7.69 29.55 11.23
N VAL A 124 -6.55 29.76 10.56
CA VAL A 124 -5.98 28.78 9.61
C VAL A 124 -5.59 27.47 10.31
N GLU A 125 -4.96 27.55 11.47
CA GLU A 125 -4.55 26.38 12.27
C GLU A 125 -5.78 25.65 12.82
N ILE A 126 -6.80 26.42 13.22
CA ILE A 126 -8.07 25.89 13.73
C ILE A 126 -8.77 25.02 12.68
N HIS A 127 -8.86 25.48 11.43
CA HIS A 127 -9.43 24.68 10.32
C HIS A 127 -8.64 23.40 10.04
N THR A 128 -7.35 23.32 10.39
CA THR A 128 -6.56 22.09 10.24
C THR A 128 -6.73 21.10 11.39
N ILE A 129 -6.99 21.59 12.62
CA ILE A 129 -7.14 20.72 13.79
C ILE A 129 -8.57 20.24 14.00
N PHE A 130 -9.58 21.01 13.59
CA PHE A 130 -11.00 20.65 13.77
C PHE A 130 -11.36 19.29 13.16
N PRO A 131 -10.90 18.93 11.94
CA PRO A 131 -11.14 17.61 11.35
C PRO A 131 -10.50 16.45 12.12
N LEU A 132 -9.55 16.72 13.02
CA LEU A 132 -8.87 15.69 13.80
C LEU A 132 -9.70 15.23 15.02
N PHE A 133 -10.72 16.00 15.41
CA PHE A 133 -11.60 15.67 16.53
C PHE A 133 -12.88 14.99 16.04
N GLU A 134 -13.23 13.85 16.63
CA GLU A 134 -14.44 13.09 16.30
C GLU A 134 -15.70 13.95 16.46
N GLY A 135 -16.50 14.06 15.40
CA GLY A 135 -17.77 14.80 15.37
C GLY A 135 -17.65 16.33 15.35
N ALA A 136 -16.44 16.90 15.34
CA ALA A 136 -16.25 18.35 15.40
C ALA A 136 -16.56 19.07 14.07
N LEU A 137 -16.43 18.38 12.93
CA LEU A 137 -16.76 18.95 11.61
C LEU A 137 -18.27 19.16 11.43
N GLU A 138 -19.08 18.27 12.00
CA GLU A 138 -20.55 18.29 11.89
C GLU A 138 -21.18 19.22 12.93
N THR A 139 -20.62 19.24 14.15
CA THR A 139 -21.20 19.98 15.28
C THR A 139 -20.59 21.38 15.48
N GLY A 140 -19.45 21.68 14.83
CA GLY A 140 -18.70 22.92 15.03
C GLY A 140 -18.16 23.09 16.45
N ARG A 141 -18.18 22.02 17.26
CA ARG A 141 -17.81 22.04 18.69
C ARG A 141 -17.02 20.77 19.03
N ILE A 142 -16.07 20.89 19.96
CA ILE A 142 -15.26 19.74 20.39
C ILE A 142 -15.75 19.30 21.78
N ALA A 143 -16.26 18.07 21.87
CA ALA A 143 -16.68 17.48 23.14
C ALA A 143 -15.47 17.16 24.03
N LYS A 144 -15.67 17.21 25.35
CA LYS A 144 -14.64 16.85 26.34
C LYS A 144 -14.08 15.44 26.17
N SER A 145 -14.92 14.48 25.81
CA SER A 145 -14.52 13.09 25.54
C SER A 145 -13.68 12.99 24.26
N ALA A 146 -14.13 13.63 23.18
CA ALA A 146 -13.40 13.68 21.90
C ALA A 146 -12.01 14.31 22.07
N PHE A 147 -11.89 15.39 22.84
CA PHE A 147 -10.60 16.01 23.13
C PHE A 147 -9.67 15.09 23.94
N GLN A 148 -10.20 14.39 24.96
CA GLN A 148 -9.41 13.44 25.75
C GLN A 148 -8.92 12.27 24.90
N ASN A 149 -9.83 11.66 24.11
CA ASN A 149 -9.49 10.56 23.22
C ASN A 149 -8.42 10.98 22.20
N TRP A 150 -8.53 12.19 21.64
CA TRP A 150 -7.54 12.71 20.71
C TRP A 150 -6.15 12.87 21.35
N VAL A 151 -6.06 13.44 22.56
CA VAL A 151 -4.77 13.60 23.27
C VAL A 151 -4.16 12.24 23.61
N VAL A 152 -4.97 11.27 24.05
CA VAL A 152 -4.52 9.90 24.36
C VAL A 152 -4.04 9.20 23.08
N ARG A 153 -4.78 9.33 21.98
CA ARG A 153 -4.39 8.80 20.66
C ARG A 153 -3.08 9.42 20.17
N ALA A 154 -2.94 10.74 20.24
CA ALA A 154 -1.73 11.45 19.86
C ALA A 154 -0.53 11.03 20.73
N TYR A 155 -0.74 10.74 22.01
CA TYR A 155 0.28 10.17 22.89
C TYR A 155 0.72 8.79 22.43
N PHE A 156 -0.21 7.87 22.16
CA PHE A 156 0.11 6.52 21.67
C PHE A 156 0.79 6.54 20.30
N GLU A 157 0.33 7.38 19.37
CA GLU A 157 0.97 7.56 18.06
C GLU A 157 2.40 8.10 18.20
N ARG A 158 2.63 9.07 19.08
CA ARG A 158 3.98 9.57 19.36
C ARG A 158 4.86 8.49 19.99
N LYS A 159 4.33 7.72 20.94
CA LYS A 159 5.05 6.62 21.60
C LYS A 159 5.44 5.52 20.61
N SER A 160 4.52 5.12 19.73
CA SER A 160 4.79 4.10 18.70
C SER A 160 5.83 4.60 17.69
N LEU A 161 5.74 5.86 17.26
CA LEU A 161 6.76 6.47 16.38
C LEU A 161 8.13 6.58 17.04
N ALA A 162 8.19 6.99 18.31
CA ALA A 162 9.44 7.07 19.06
C ALA A 162 10.07 5.69 19.25
N HIS A 163 9.26 4.67 19.50
CA HIS A 163 9.73 3.29 19.61
C HIS A 163 10.32 2.80 18.27
N SER A 164 9.58 2.95 17.17
CA SER A 164 10.04 2.58 15.82
C SER A 164 11.33 3.29 15.40
N LEU A 165 11.52 4.57 15.77
CA LEU A 165 12.76 5.31 15.49
C LEU A 165 13.94 4.84 16.35
N ASN A 166 13.70 4.44 17.60
CA ASN A 166 14.74 3.88 18.46
C ASN A 166 15.14 2.48 18.02
N ASP A 167 14.21 1.66 17.56
CA ASP A 167 14.48 0.31 17.05
C ASP A 167 15.33 0.36 15.79
N THR A 168 15.03 1.27 14.86
CA THR A 168 15.86 1.49 13.66
C THR A 168 17.26 1.98 14.00
N LYS A 169 17.40 2.92 14.96
CA LYS A 169 18.73 3.37 15.44
C LYS A 169 19.52 2.23 16.07
N THR A 170 18.86 1.37 16.85
CA THR A 170 19.48 0.24 17.53
C THR A 170 19.93 -0.83 16.53
N ALA A 171 19.10 -1.17 15.54
CA ALA A 171 19.45 -2.11 14.47
C ALA A 171 20.66 -1.62 13.66
N VAL A 172 20.72 -0.34 13.32
CA VAL A 172 21.86 0.25 12.59
C VAL A 172 23.13 0.21 13.45
N GLN A 173 23.03 0.51 14.75
CA GLN A 173 24.18 0.42 15.66
C GLN A 173 24.71 -1.01 15.79
N GLN A 174 23.82 -2.00 15.85
CA GLN A 174 24.21 -3.42 15.87
C GLN A 174 24.89 -3.83 14.57
N LEU A 175 24.36 -3.42 13.42
CA LEU A 175 24.98 -3.69 12.11
C LEU A 175 26.38 -3.06 12.03
N HIS A 176 26.54 -1.81 12.47
CA HIS A 176 27.84 -1.15 12.53
C HIS A 176 28.82 -1.90 13.43
N LYS A 177 28.36 -2.39 14.59
CA LYS A 177 29.19 -3.18 15.50
C LYS A 177 29.64 -4.49 14.85
N LEU A 178 28.75 -5.21 14.19
CA LEU A 178 29.07 -6.44 13.45
C LEU A 178 30.07 -6.16 12.31
N ALA A 179 29.81 -5.14 11.50
CA ALA A 179 30.71 -4.74 10.42
C ALA A 179 32.09 -4.34 10.94
N SER A 180 32.14 -3.60 12.06
CA SER A 180 33.40 -3.22 12.71
C SER A 180 34.18 -4.44 13.18
N VAL A 181 33.54 -5.45 13.76
CA VAL A 181 34.21 -6.70 14.17
C VAL A 181 34.81 -7.42 12.96
N VAL A 182 34.05 -7.55 11.87
CA VAL A 182 34.54 -8.19 10.64
C VAL A 182 35.74 -7.44 10.06
N VAL A 183 35.64 -6.11 9.96
CA VAL A 183 36.75 -5.26 9.47
C VAL A 183 37.97 -5.36 10.39
N SER A 184 37.79 -5.36 11.72
CA SER A 184 38.88 -5.54 12.67
C SER A 184 39.59 -6.89 12.49
N VAL A 185 38.86 -7.98 12.27
CA VAL A 185 39.45 -9.30 11.98
C VAL A 185 40.27 -9.27 10.69
N ILE A 186 39.75 -8.63 9.64
CA ILE A 186 40.47 -8.47 8.36
C ILE A 186 41.75 -7.65 8.55
N ILE A 187 41.69 -6.54 9.30
CA ILE A 187 42.85 -5.70 9.60
C ILE A 187 43.91 -6.52 10.33
N ILE A 188 43.54 -7.28 11.37
CA ILE A 188 44.47 -8.15 12.11
C ILE A 188 45.13 -9.17 11.17
N LEU A 189 44.34 -9.80 10.29
CA LEU A 189 44.86 -10.76 9.30
C LEU A 189 45.90 -10.11 8.37
N VAL A 190 45.58 -8.95 7.81
CA VAL A 190 46.48 -8.21 6.91
C VAL A 190 47.73 -7.75 7.65
N SER A 191 47.61 -7.24 8.89
CA SER A 191 48.74 -6.82 9.71
C SER A 191 49.69 -7.98 10.03
N LEU A 192 49.16 -9.17 10.35
CA LEU A 192 49.97 -10.38 10.55
C LEU A 192 50.73 -10.79 9.28
N LEU A 193 50.12 -10.58 8.11
CA LEU A 193 50.72 -10.86 6.81
C LEU A 193 51.86 -9.88 6.49
N VAL A 194 51.66 -8.58 6.74
CA VAL A 194 52.68 -7.54 6.53
C VAL A 194 53.85 -7.67 7.50
N MET A 195 53.61 -8.05 8.76
CA MET A 195 54.68 -8.25 9.75
C MET A 195 55.50 -9.54 9.54
N GLY A 196 55.16 -10.36 8.54
CA GLY A 196 55.89 -11.59 8.23
C GLY A 196 55.69 -12.72 9.24
N TRP A 197 54.80 -12.56 10.22
CA TRP A 197 54.41 -13.61 11.17
C TRP A 197 53.39 -14.60 10.57
N ALA A 198 52.80 -14.27 9.42
CA ALA A 198 51.88 -15.14 8.70
C ALA A 198 52.63 -16.34 8.08
N THR A 199 52.69 -17.42 8.83
CA THR A 199 53.11 -18.73 8.31
C THR A 199 51.99 -19.32 7.43
N MET A 200 52.34 -20.17 6.45
CA MET A 200 51.36 -20.91 5.64
C MET A 200 50.26 -21.60 6.47
N LYS A 201 50.60 -22.11 7.65
CA LYS A 201 49.64 -22.72 8.59
C LYS A 201 48.56 -21.75 9.08
N VAL A 202 48.91 -20.49 9.33
CA VAL A 202 47.98 -19.45 9.78
C VAL A 202 47.03 -19.09 8.65
N ILE A 203 47.54 -18.92 7.43
CA ILE A 203 46.73 -18.61 6.24
C ILE A 203 45.71 -19.73 5.96
N VAL A 204 46.17 -20.99 5.96
CA VAL A 204 45.30 -22.16 5.74
C VAL A 204 44.21 -22.23 6.81
N PHE A 205 44.55 -21.99 8.08
CA PHE A 205 43.56 -21.95 9.16
C PHE A 205 42.45 -20.93 8.90
N PHE A 206 42.79 -19.69 8.55
CA PHE A 206 41.79 -18.65 8.26
C PHE A 206 40.96 -18.95 7.01
N ILE A 207 41.56 -19.50 5.95
CA ILE A 207 40.81 -19.93 4.75
C ILE A 207 39.80 -21.01 5.11
N THR A 208 40.18 -22.01 5.90
CA THR A 208 39.25 -23.05 6.35
C THR A 208 38.10 -22.46 7.15
N GLN A 209 38.34 -21.50 8.05
CA GLN A 209 37.27 -20.82 8.77
C GLN A 209 36.35 -20.01 7.84
N LEU A 210 36.92 -19.30 6.86
CA LEU A 210 36.14 -18.53 5.89
C LEU A 210 35.23 -19.44 5.04
N VAL A 211 35.73 -20.61 4.66
CA VAL A 211 34.94 -21.63 3.93
C VAL A 211 33.77 -22.13 4.79
N LEU A 212 33.99 -22.39 6.08
CA LEU A 212 32.92 -22.78 7.01
C LEU A 212 31.83 -21.70 7.10
N VAL A 213 32.24 -20.43 7.22
CA VAL A 213 31.31 -19.29 7.21
C VAL A 213 30.55 -19.21 5.88
N GLY A 214 31.22 -19.40 4.75
CA GLY A 214 30.59 -19.44 3.43
C GLY A 214 29.53 -20.55 3.32
N PHE A 215 29.80 -21.73 3.88
CA PHE A 215 28.85 -22.83 3.92
C PHE A 215 27.62 -22.50 4.78
N MET A 216 27.81 -21.83 5.93
CA MET A 216 26.70 -21.37 6.77
C MET A 216 25.77 -20.38 6.06
N PHE A 217 26.32 -19.46 5.27
CA PHE A 217 25.53 -18.44 4.55
C PHE A 217 25.14 -18.83 3.13
N GLN A 218 25.49 -20.04 2.68
CA GLN A 218 25.24 -20.51 1.32
C GLN A 218 23.77 -20.35 0.93
N ASN A 219 22.84 -20.76 1.81
CA ASN A 219 21.41 -20.67 1.54
C ASN A 219 20.92 -19.22 1.45
N THR A 220 21.45 -18.32 2.31
CA THR A 220 21.09 -16.90 2.28
C THR A 220 21.56 -16.25 0.98
N CYS A 221 22.81 -16.48 0.57
CA CYS A 221 23.34 -15.95 -0.68
C CYS A 221 22.56 -16.48 -1.89
N LYS A 222 22.21 -17.77 -1.89
CA LYS A 222 21.36 -18.38 -2.92
C LYS A 222 20.00 -17.69 -3.01
N ASN A 223 19.28 -17.54 -1.89
CA ASN A 223 17.96 -16.92 -1.88
C ASN A 223 17.99 -15.46 -2.36
N ILE A 224 19.03 -14.70 -1.99
CA ILE A 224 19.20 -13.30 -2.45
C ILE A 224 19.40 -13.29 -3.97
N PHE A 225 20.27 -14.15 -4.49
CA PHE A 225 20.54 -14.23 -5.93
C PHE A 225 19.30 -14.65 -6.72
N GLU A 226 18.58 -15.68 -6.28
CA GLU A 226 17.32 -16.11 -6.90
C GLU A 226 16.28 -14.99 -6.88
N SER A 227 16.19 -14.23 -5.80
CA SER A 227 15.28 -13.09 -5.69
C SER A 227 15.62 -11.97 -6.67
N ILE A 228 16.91 -11.66 -6.85
CA ILE A 228 17.38 -10.66 -7.83
C ILE A 228 17.07 -11.13 -9.26
N VAL A 229 17.37 -12.40 -9.58
CA VAL A 229 17.09 -12.97 -10.90
C VAL A 229 15.58 -12.98 -11.17
N PHE A 230 14.77 -13.36 -10.18
CA PHE A 230 13.32 -13.38 -10.31
C PHE A 230 12.75 -12.00 -10.64
N VAL A 231 13.17 -10.96 -9.89
CA VAL A 231 12.66 -9.59 -10.06
C VAL A 231 13.20 -8.95 -11.34
N PHE A 232 14.51 -9.02 -11.60
CA PHE A 232 15.11 -8.23 -12.69
C PHE A 232 15.26 -8.96 -14.02
N VAL A 233 15.35 -10.30 -14.00
CA VAL A 233 15.63 -11.10 -15.21
C VAL A 233 14.38 -11.81 -15.70
N MET A 234 13.73 -12.61 -14.84
CA MET A 234 12.51 -13.34 -15.23
C MET A 234 11.31 -12.40 -15.33
N HIS A 235 11.17 -11.51 -14.35
CA HIS A 235 10.18 -10.44 -14.30
C HIS A 235 8.76 -10.87 -14.75
N PRO A 236 8.13 -11.84 -14.06
CA PRO A 236 6.87 -12.46 -14.50
C PRO A 236 5.64 -11.54 -14.38
N PHE A 237 5.72 -10.48 -13.58
CA PHE A 237 4.67 -9.50 -13.37
C PHE A 237 5.25 -8.14 -12.99
N ASP A 238 4.42 -7.11 -13.15
CA ASP A 238 4.71 -5.73 -12.83
C ASP A 238 3.83 -5.21 -11.69
N ILE A 239 4.19 -4.05 -11.12
CA ILE A 239 3.33 -3.37 -10.14
C ILE A 239 1.98 -3.02 -10.79
N GLY A 240 0.89 -3.42 -10.14
CA GLY A 240 -0.48 -3.27 -10.63
C GLY A 240 -1.02 -4.47 -11.41
N ASP A 241 -0.20 -5.46 -11.75
CA ASP A 241 -0.67 -6.69 -12.38
C ASP A 241 -1.55 -7.48 -11.41
N ARG A 242 -2.65 -8.04 -11.91
CA ARG A 242 -3.44 -8.99 -11.14
C ARG A 242 -2.96 -10.41 -11.45
N CYS A 243 -2.52 -11.09 -10.39
CA CYS A 243 -1.99 -12.43 -10.46
C CYS A 243 -2.82 -13.41 -9.63
N VAL A 244 -2.72 -14.69 -9.96
CA VAL A 244 -3.17 -15.81 -9.13
C VAL A 244 -1.96 -16.60 -8.71
N ILE A 245 -1.78 -16.72 -7.40
CA ILE A 245 -0.70 -17.48 -6.76
C ILE A 245 -1.37 -18.42 -5.78
N ASP A 246 -1.08 -19.72 -5.87
CA ASP A 246 -1.71 -20.77 -5.05
C ASP A 246 -3.24 -20.72 -5.02
N GLY A 247 -3.86 -20.34 -6.14
CA GLY A 247 -5.32 -20.21 -6.26
C GLY A 247 -5.91 -18.93 -5.67
N VAL A 248 -5.11 -18.07 -5.04
CA VAL A 248 -5.57 -16.78 -4.49
C VAL A 248 -5.30 -15.66 -5.49
N GLN A 249 -6.35 -14.94 -5.86
CA GLN A 249 -6.27 -13.78 -6.74
C GLN A 249 -5.87 -12.53 -5.96
N MET A 250 -4.79 -11.87 -6.38
CA MET A 250 -4.23 -10.68 -5.72
C MET A 250 -3.65 -9.71 -6.75
N VAL A 251 -3.47 -8.45 -6.37
CA VAL A 251 -2.83 -7.42 -7.20
C VAL A 251 -1.45 -7.11 -6.63
N VAL A 252 -0.43 -7.00 -7.49
CA VAL A 252 0.92 -6.61 -7.06
C VAL A 252 0.90 -5.14 -6.63
N GLU A 253 1.18 -4.86 -5.36
CA GLU A 253 1.21 -3.49 -4.82
C GLU A 253 2.63 -2.93 -4.83
N GLU A 254 3.59 -3.69 -4.32
CA GLU A 254 4.99 -3.26 -4.20
C GLU A 254 5.93 -4.42 -4.52
N MET A 255 7.01 -4.13 -5.26
CA MET A 255 8.09 -5.09 -5.53
C MET A 255 9.36 -4.63 -4.82
N ASN A 256 9.85 -5.43 -3.87
CA ASN A 256 11.16 -5.25 -3.25
C ASN A 256 12.11 -6.35 -3.74
N ILE A 257 13.42 -6.17 -3.48
CA ILE A 257 14.45 -7.10 -3.94
C ILE A 257 14.22 -8.52 -3.38
N LEU A 258 13.88 -8.64 -2.09
CA LEU A 258 13.74 -9.95 -1.43
C LEU A 258 12.28 -10.41 -1.28
N THR A 259 11.32 -9.48 -1.37
CA THR A 259 9.91 -9.75 -1.10
C THR A 259 9.02 -8.96 -2.03
N THR A 260 7.90 -9.54 -2.45
CA THR A 260 6.83 -8.82 -3.16
C THR A 260 5.60 -8.71 -2.24
N VAL A 261 4.99 -7.54 -2.23
CA VAL A 261 3.75 -7.26 -1.48
C VAL A 261 2.58 -7.31 -2.44
N PHE A 262 1.61 -8.16 -2.12
CA PHE A 262 0.37 -8.31 -2.84
C PHE A 262 -0.78 -7.75 -2.02
N LEU A 263 -1.77 -7.19 -2.69
CA LEU A 263 -3.02 -6.72 -2.11
C LEU A 263 -4.15 -7.66 -2.53
N ARG A 264 -4.81 -8.28 -1.56
CA ARG A 264 -5.99 -9.11 -1.78
C ARG A 264 -7.26 -8.24 -1.88
N TYR A 265 -8.35 -8.83 -2.37
CA TYR A 265 -9.65 -8.15 -2.56
C TYR A 265 -10.24 -7.51 -1.28
N ASP A 266 -9.84 -7.98 -0.10
CA ASP A 266 -10.25 -7.49 1.22
C ASP A 266 -9.29 -6.42 1.77
N MET A 267 -8.39 -5.90 0.92
CA MET A 267 -7.34 -4.95 1.27
C MET A 267 -6.27 -5.51 2.22
N GLU A 268 -6.21 -6.83 2.40
CA GLU A 268 -5.13 -7.49 3.14
C GLU A 268 -3.82 -7.44 2.34
N LYS A 269 -2.73 -6.99 2.99
CA LYS A 269 -1.37 -7.02 2.43
C LYS A 269 -0.72 -8.36 2.72
N ILE A 270 -0.31 -9.07 1.68
CA ILE A 270 0.31 -10.38 1.77
C ILE A 270 1.74 -10.27 1.26
N TYR A 271 2.70 -10.66 2.11
CA TYR A 271 4.13 -10.60 1.82
C TYR A 271 4.64 -11.96 1.37
N TYR A 272 5.18 -12.02 0.14
CA TYR A 272 5.80 -13.21 -0.39
C TYR A 272 7.32 -13.04 -0.53
N PRO A 273 8.14 -13.96 -0.01
CA PRO A 273 9.55 -14.03 -0.37
C PRO A 273 9.71 -14.37 -1.85
N ASN A 274 10.54 -13.62 -2.56
CA ASN A 274 10.78 -13.84 -3.99
C ASN A 274 11.45 -15.20 -4.25
N SER A 275 12.28 -15.69 -3.31
CA SER A 275 12.85 -17.05 -3.34
C SER A 275 11.79 -18.16 -3.27
N VAL A 276 10.59 -17.86 -2.80
CA VAL A 276 9.47 -18.82 -2.82
C VAL A 276 8.66 -18.64 -4.10
N LEU A 277 8.41 -17.40 -4.53
CA LEU A 277 7.64 -17.11 -5.75
C LEU A 277 8.24 -17.73 -7.00
N ILE A 278 9.57 -17.78 -7.11
CA ILE A 278 10.26 -18.41 -8.24
C ILE A 278 9.91 -19.90 -8.40
N THR A 279 9.50 -20.58 -7.33
CA THR A 279 9.15 -22.00 -7.34
C THR A 279 7.66 -22.25 -7.61
N LYS A 280 6.84 -21.20 -7.60
CA LYS A 280 5.38 -21.30 -7.68
C LYS A 280 4.87 -20.98 -9.08
N PRO A 281 3.79 -21.63 -9.54
CA PRO A 281 3.10 -21.22 -10.75
C PRO A 281 2.42 -19.87 -10.51
N ILE A 282 2.65 -18.91 -11.41
CA ILE A 282 2.06 -17.58 -11.35
C ILE A 282 1.19 -17.38 -12.59
N SER A 283 -0.12 -17.23 -12.40
CA SER A 283 -1.01 -16.82 -13.49
C SER A 283 -1.10 -15.31 -13.51
N ASN A 284 -0.81 -14.66 -14.63
CA ASN A 284 -0.88 -13.21 -14.78
C ASN A 284 -1.99 -12.82 -15.76
N PHE A 285 -3.00 -12.10 -15.28
CA PHE A 285 -4.14 -11.70 -16.11
C PHE A 285 -3.79 -10.56 -17.07
N TYR A 286 -2.94 -9.61 -16.68
CA TYR A 286 -2.57 -8.48 -17.52
C TYR A 286 -1.82 -8.94 -18.78
N ARG A 287 -0.91 -9.91 -18.63
CA ARG A 287 -0.12 -10.47 -19.73
C ARG A 287 -0.85 -11.55 -20.53
N SER A 288 -2.07 -11.91 -20.13
CA SER A 288 -2.89 -12.89 -20.84
C SER A 288 -3.70 -12.26 -21.98
N PRO A 289 -3.99 -13.01 -23.07
CA PRO A 289 -4.87 -12.56 -24.14
C PRO A 289 -6.35 -12.53 -23.68
N GLU A 290 -7.26 -12.35 -24.63
CA GLU A 290 -8.72 -12.52 -24.43
C GLU A 290 -9.05 -13.83 -23.71
N MET A 291 -9.66 -13.73 -22.53
CA MET A 291 -9.93 -14.86 -21.65
C MET A 291 -11.38 -15.32 -21.73
N CYS A 292 -11.65 -16.53 -21.27
CA CYS A 292 -13.00 -17.09 -21.23
C CYS A 292 -13.52 -17.27 -19.82
N ASP A 293 -14.85 -17.25 -19.72
CA ASP A 293 -15.59 -17.58 -18.52
C ASP A 293 -16.60 -18.68 -18.79
N THR A 294 -16.83 -19.49 -17.76
CA THR A 294 -17.79 -20.59 -17.78
C THR A 294 -18.90 -20.29 -16.79
N ILE A 295 -20.13 -20.28 -17.28
CA ILE A 295 -21.34 -20.13 -16.47
C ILE A 295 -22.00 -21.50 -16.37
N ASP A 296 -22.01 -22.04 -15.16
CA ASP A 296 -22.66 -23.29 -14.85
C ASP A 296 -24.12 -23.06 -14.44
N PHE A 297 -25.03 -23.79 -15.06
CA PHE A 297 -26.45 -23.76 -14.73
C PHE A 297 -27.07 -25.16 -14.86
N THR A 298 -28.23 -25.35 -14.25
CA THR A 298 -28.92 -26.64 -14.23
C THR A 298 -30.32 -26.46 -14.79
N ILE A 299 -30.73 -27.39 -15.65
CA ILE A 299 -32.10 -27.46 -16.18
C ILE A 299 -32.71 -28.82 -15.85
N ASP A 300 -34.04 -28.90 -15.89
CA ASP A 300 -34.78 -30.14 -15.69
C ASP A 300 -34.51 -31.12 -16.86
N VAL A 301 -34.23 -32.39 -16.56
CA VAL A 301 -33.97 -33.42 -17.57
C VAL A 301 -35.17 -33.64 -18.50
N SER A 302 -36.39 -33.34 -18.04
CA SER A 302 -37.60 -33.41 -18.86
C SER A 302 -37.68 -32.32 -19.95
N THR A 303 -36.76 -31.35 -19.96
CA THR A 303 -36.73 -30.29 -20.96
C THR A 303 -36.56 -30.88 -22.37
N PRO A 304 -37.47 -30.60 -23.31
CA PRO A 304 -37.41 -31.19 -24.64
C PRO A 304 -36.20 -30.64 -25.42
N MET A 305 -35.67 -31.45 -26.33
CA MET A 305 -34.48 -31.12 -27.12
C MET A 305 -34.66 -29.88 -28.00
N GLU A 306 -35.90 -29.62 -28.45
CA GLU A 306 -36.25 -28.42 -29.20
C GLU A 306 -36.00 -27.15 -28.39
N THR A 307 -36.38 -27.13 -27.11
CA THR A 307 -36.15 -26.01 -26.20
C THR A 307 -34.67 -25.82 -25.92
N ILE A 308 -33.89 -26.89 -25.79
CA ILE A 308 -32.43 -26.81 -25.63
C ILE A 308 -31.77 -26.21 -26.89
N THR A 309 -32.27 -26.57 -28.08
CA THR A 309 -31.78 -26.02 -29.35
C THR A 309 -32.16 -24.55 -29.49
N ALA A 310 -33.38 -24.18 -29.08
CA ALA A 310 -33.84 -22.80 -29.04
C ALA A 310 -33.01 -21.95 -28.06
N LEU A 311 -32.67 -22.51 -26.90
CA LEU A 311 -31.77 -21.88 -25.92
C LEU A 311 -30.40 -21.59 -26.53
N LYS A 312 -29.77 -22.59 -27.17
CA LYS A 312 -28.47 -22.41 -27.84
C LYS A 312 -28.52 -21.29 -28.88
N LYS A 313 -29.56 -21.25 -29.71
CA LYS A 313 -29.76 -20.19 -30.71
C LYS A 313 -29.98 -18.81 -30.08
N ALA A 314 -30.80 -18.71 -29.03
CA ALA A 314 -31.06 -17.45 -28.35
C ALA A 314 -29.79 -16.86 -27.72
N VAL A 315 -28.97 -17.72 -27.09
CA VAL A 315 -27.68 -17.31 -26.52
C VAL A 315 -26.70 -16.89 -27.61
N GLN A 316 -26.64 -17.63 -28.72
CA GLN A 316 -25.84 -17.25 -29.88
C GLN A 316 -26.21 -15.85 -30.41
N ILE A 317 -27.50 -15.59 -30.61
CA ILE A 317 -27.99 -14.29 -31.08
C ILE A 317 -27.59 -13.17 -30.10
N TYR A 318 -27.70 -13.41 -28.79
CA TYR A 318 -27.29 -12.43 -27.78
C TYR A 318 -25.79 -12.12 -27.84
N ILE A 319 -24.94 -13.14 -27.93
CA ILE A 319 -23.49 -12.98 -28.00
C ILE A 319 -23.10 -12.20 -29.26
N GLU A 320 -23.66 -12.57 -30.41
CA GLU A 320 -23.43 -11.90 -31.70
C GLU A 320 -23.97 -10.47 -31.71
N SER A 321 -25.02 -10.15 -30.93
CA SER A 321 -25.54 -8.78 -30.80
C SER A 321 -24.58 -7.81 -30.09
N LYS A 322 -23.61 -8.34 -29.31
CA LYS A 322 -22.67 -7.55 -28.51
C LYS A 322 -21.20 -7.91 -28.82
N PRO A 323 -20.73 -7.67 -30.05
CA PRO A 323 -19.36 -8.00 -30.47
C PRO A 323 -18.28 -7.20 -29.72
N LYS A 324 -18.66 -6.08 -29.08
CA LYS A 324 -17.75 -5.31 -28.22
C LYS A 324 -17.38 -6.08 -26.94
N TYR A 325 -18.28 -6.90 -26.41
CA TYR A 325 -18.10 -7.57 -25.13
C TYR A 325 -17.63 -9.01 -25.27
N TRP A 326 -18.09 -9.68 -26.31
CA TRP A 326 -17.93 -11.11 -26.50
C TRP A 326 -17.31 -11.41 -27.85
N ASN A 327 -16.43 -12.42 -27.85
CA ASN A 327 -16.00 -13.07 -29.07
C ASN A 327 -17.15 -13.96 -29.59
N PRO A 328 -17.39 -14.05 -30.91
CA PRO A 328 -18.44 -14.92 -31.47
C PRO A 328 -18.26 -16.40 -31.10
N LYS A 329 -17.04 -16.83 -30.78
CA LYS A 329 -16.75 -18.19 -30.33
C LYS A 329 -17.33 -18.42 -28.93
N HIS A 330 -18.37 -19.25 -28.86
CA HIS A 330 -18.97 -19.72 -27.62
C HIS A 330 -19.32 -21.20 -27.75
N SER A 331 -19.42 -21.88 -26.61
CA SER A 331 -19.85 -23.27 -26.58
C SER A 331 -20.79 -23.51 -25.41
N MET A 332 -21.86 -24.27 -25.68
CA MET A 332 -22.78 -24.73 -24.65
C MET A 332 -22.70 -26.25 -24.58
N ILE A 333 -22.22 -26.74 -23.45
CA ILE A 333 -21.96 -28.15 -23.19
C ILE A 333 -22.90 -28.69 -22.11
N VAL A 334 -23.32 -29.94 -22.27
CA VAL A 334 -23.95 -30.71 -21.18
C VAL A 334 -22.81 -31.38 -20.43
N LYS A 335 -22.66 -31.07 -19.13
CA LYS A 335 -21.60 -31.63 -18.28
C LYS A 335 -21.96 -33.04 -17.83
N GLU A 336 -23.13 -33.19 -17.23
CA GLU A 336 -23.61 -34.45 -16.68
C GLU A 336 -25.13 -34.43 -16.47
N ILE A 337 -25.73 -35.62 -16.35
CA ILE A 337 -27.08 -35.80 -15.85
C ILE A 337 -26.97 -36.40 -14.45
N GLU A 338 -27.35 -35.64 -13.43
CA GLU A 338 -27.30 -36.04 -12.02
C GLU A 338 -28.69 -36.49 -11.57
N ASN A 339 -28.76 -37.64 -10.89
CA ASN A 339 -29.98 -38.21 -10.28
C ASN A 339 -31.19 -38.35 -11.22
N VAL A 340 -30.97 -38.29 -12.55
CA VAL A 340 -31.99 -38.41 -13.61
C VAL A 340 -33.01 -37.25 -13.63
N ASP A 341 -32.90 -36.28 -12.71
CA ASP A 341 -33.73 -35.08 -12.65
C ASP A 341 -32.98 -33.80 -13.06
N LYS A 342 -31.66 -33.75 -12.86
CA LYS A 342 -30.85 -32.54 -13.11
C LYS A 342 -29.93 -32.71 -14.29
N MET A 343 -30.07 -31.86 -15.29
CA MET A 343 -29.09 -31.74 -16.37
C MET A 343 -28.19 -30.54 -16.10
N LYS A 344 -26.92 -30.80 -15.75
CA LYS A 344 -25.93 -29.74 -15.57
C LYS A 344 -25.37 -29.32 -16.91
N MET A 345 -25.44 -28.03 -17.19
CA MET A 345 -24.94 -27.42 -18.40
C MET A 345 -23.91 -26.34 -18.08
N ALA A 346 -22.99 -26.13 -19.01
CA ALA A 346 -22.01 -25.05 -18.95
C ALA A 346 -22.10 -24.22 -20.23
N LEU A 347 -22.16 -22.91 -20.08
CA LEU A 347 -21.95 -21.95 -21.15
C LEU A 347 -20.54 -21.38 -21.02
N CYS A 348 -19.67 -21.71 -21.97
CA CYS A 348 -18.33 -21.13 -22.08
C CYS A 348 -18.36 -20.00 -23.12
N VAL A 349 -18.05 -18.78 -22.66
CA VAL A 349 -17.99 -17.57 -23.48
C VAL A 349 -16.60 -16.97 -23.41
N GLN A 350 -16.09 -16.48 -24.54
CA GLN A 350 -14.82 -15.76 -24.57
C GLN A 350 -15.07 -14.25 -24.56
N HIS A 351 -14.43 -13.54 -23.64
CA HIS A 351 -14.48 -12.09 -23.53
C HIS A 351 -13.53 -11.43 -24.54
N THR A 352 -13.84 -10.21 -24.95
CA THR A 352 -12.90 -9.34 -25.68
C THR A 352 -11.82 -8.70 -24.80
N ILE A 353 -11.85 -8.97 -23.50
CA ILE A 353 -10.90 -8.44 -22.50
C ILE A 353 -10.23 -9.61 -21.78
N ASN A 354 -9.07 -9.33 -21.19
CA ASN A 354 -8.49 -10.20 -20.18
C ASN A 354 -9.15 -9.95 -18.80
N HIS A 355 -8.81 -10.78 -17.81
CA HIS A 355 -9.38 -10.69 -16.46
C HIS A 355 -8.68 -9.66 -15.55
N GLN A 356 -7.90 -8.73 -16.14
CA GLN A 356 -7.24 -7.67 -15.37
C GLN A 356 -8.24 -6.70 -14.75
N ASN A 357 -9.37 -6.41 -15.42
CA ASN A 357 -10.43 -5.58 -14.86
C ASN A 357 -11.55 -6.46 -14.26
N TYR A 358 -11.48 -6.70 -12.95
CA TYR A 358 -12.44 -7.56 -12.24
C TYR A 358 -13.86 -7.01 -12.30
N GLY A 359 -14.01 -5.69 -12.08
CA GLY A 359 -15.31 -5.05 -12.06
C GLY A 359 -16.01 -5.12 -13.42
N GLU A 360 -15.29 -4.79 -14.49
CA GLU A 360 -15.85 -4.85 -15.84
C GLU A 360 -16.19 -6.28 -16.26
N ARG A 361 -15.31 -7.26 -15.99
CA ARG A 361 -15.60 -8.67 -16.20
C ARG A 361 -16.89 -9.09 -15.49
N ASN A 362 -17.00 -8.77 -14.19
CA ASN A 362 -18.18 -9.14 -13.40
C ASN A 362 -19.45 -8.47 -13.88
N ASN A 363 -19.39 -7.20 -14.31
CA ASN A 363 -20.54 -6.52 -14.89
C ASN A 363 -21.01 -7.21 -16.18
N ARG A 364 -20.08 -7.61 -17.06
CA ARG A 364 -20.40 -8.36 -18.29
C ARG A 364 -21.04 -9.71 -17.99
N ILE A 365 -20.48 -10.46 -17.03
CA ILE A 365 -21.04 -11.76 -16.60
C ILE A 365 -22.43 -11.56 -15.99
N THR A 366 -22.60 -10.55 -15.12
CA THR A 366 -23.89 -10.25 -14.49
C THR A 366 -24.95 -9.96 -15.55
N GLU A 367 -24.62 -9.15 -16.56
CA GLU A 367 -25.54 -8.85 -17.65
C GLU A 367 -25.89 -10.13 -18.45
N LEU A 368 -24.91 -10.97 -18.76
CA LEU A 368 -25.15 -12.25 -19.44
C LEU A 368 -26.04 -13.20 -18.61
N ILE A 369 -25.86 -13.27 -17.29
CA ILE A 369 -26.72 -14.07 -16.40
C ILE A 369 -28.15 -13.55 -16.37
N LEU A 370 -28.33 -12.22 -16.33
CA LEU A 370 -29.66 -11.61 -16.38
C LEU A 370 -30.37 -11.85 -17.72
N GLU A 371 -29.62 -11.85 -18.82
CA GLU A 371 -30.17 -12.18 -20.14
C GLU A 371 -30.49 -13.68 -20.25
N LEU A 372 -29.64 -14.56 -19.70
CA LEU A 372 -29.95 -15.99 -19.59
C LEU A 372 -31.26 -16.22 -18.82
N LYS A 373 -31.47 -15.51 -17.71
CA LYS A 373 -32.73 -15.56 -16.96
C LYS A 373 -33.93 -15.19 -17.82
N LYS A 374 -33.85 -14.11 -18.61
CA LYS A 374 -34.93 -13.70 -19.54
C LYS A 374 -35.20 -14.76 -20.60
N ILE A 375 -34.14 -15.36 -21.15
CA ILE A 375 -34.26 -16.43 -22.14
C ILE A 375 -34.95 -17.66 -21.52
N PHE A 376 -34.58 -18.04 -20.30
CA PHE A 376 -35.23 -19.14 -19.59
C PHE A 376 -36.72 -18.88 -19.34
N GLU A 377 -37.10 -17.68 -18.92
CA GLU A 377 -38.49 -17.29 -18.73
C GLU A 377 -39.30 -17.34 -20.04
N HIS A 378 -38.72 -16.86 -21.14
CA HIS A 378 -39.36 -16.88 -22.45
C HIS A 378 -39.56 -18.29 -23.01
N LEU A 379 -38.57 -19.16 -22.81
CA LEU A 379 -38.60 -20.55 -23.27
C LEU A 379 -39.33 -21.50 -22.30
N GLY A 380 -39.81 -21.00 -21.17
CA GLY A 380 -40.46 -21.81 -20.14
C GLY A 380 -39.55 -22.82 -19.45
N ILE A 381 -38.22 -22.60 -19.49
CA ILE A 381 -37.24 -23.46 -18.85
C ILE A 381 -37.33 -23.24 -17.34
N LYS A 382 -37.70 -24.30 -16.61
CA LYS A 382 -37.79 -24.30 -15.16
C LYS A 382 -36.96 -25.44 -14.60
N TYR A 383 -36.57 -25.28 -13.35
CA TYR A 383 -36.00 -26.35 -12.55
C TYR A 383 -36.99 -26.67 -11.43
N HIS A 384 -37.39 -27.94 -11.34
CA HIS A 384 -38.24 -28.43 -10.27
C HIS A 384 -37.39 -29.24 -9.28
N LEU A 385 -37.67 -29.08 -7.99
CA LEU A 385 -37.14 -30.01 -7.00
C LEU A 385 -37.91 -31.33 -7.10
N LEU A 386 -37.21 -32.45 -6.89
CA LEU A 386 -37.87 -33.75 -6.77
C LEU A 386 -38.97 -33.68 -5.70
N PRO A 387 -40.17 -34.23 -5.97
CA PRO A 387 -41.20 -34.34 -4.96
C PRO A 387 -40.67 -35.15 -3.77
N GLN A 388 -40.68 -34.54 -2.58
CA GLN A 388 -40.30 -35.23 -1.34
C GLN A 388 -41.48 -36.02 -0.81
N GLU A 389 -41.29 -37.32 -0.60
CA GLU A 389 -42.26 -38.16 0.09
C GLU A 389 -42.27 -37.81 1.59
N VAL A 390 -43.41 -37.31 2.08
CA VAL A 390 -43.60 -36.99 3.51
C VAL A 390 -44.41 -38.11 4.14
N HIS A 391 -43.75 -39.00 4.88
CA HIS A 391 -44.43 -39.99 5.71
C HIS A 391 -44.96 -39.34 7.00
N LEU A 392 -46.21 -38.92 7.00
CA LEU A 392 -46.90 -38.44 8.20
C LEU A 392 -47.23 -39.63 9.11
N THR A 393 -46.43 -39.84 10.16
CA THR A 393 -46.61 -40.93 11.14
C THR A 393 -47.62 -40.62 12.23
N GLN A 394 -47.96 -39.34 12.47
CA GLN A 394 -49.03 -38.93 13.38
C GLN A 394 -49.63 -37.59 12.96
N VAL A 395 -50.93 -37.57 12.71
CA VAL A 395 -51.72 -36.34 12.60
C VAL A 395 -52.41 -36.14 13.96
N ASN A 396 -51.96 -35.16 14.74
CA ASN A 396 -52.54 -34.89 16.06
C ASN A 396 -53.83 -34.06 15.89
N VAL A 397 -54.98 -34.73 15.78
CA VAL A 397 -56.31 -34.10 15.56
C VAL A 397 -56.94 -33.65 16.89
N SER A 398 -56.20 -33.03 17.81
CA SER A 398 -56.71 -32.75 19.16
C SER A 398 -57.40 -31.38 19.33
N ASN A 399 -57.60 -30.57 18.29
CA ASN A 399 -58.18 -29.21 18.43
C ASN A 399 -59.28 -28.84 17.40
N TRP A 400 -60.13 -29.78 16.98
CA TRP A 400 -61.37 -29.41 16.27
C TRP A 400 -62.58 -29.46 17.20
N ARG A 401 -62.69 -28.48 18.11
CA ARG A 401 -64.00 -28.12 18.70
C ARG A 401 -64.59 -27.01 17.84
N MET A 402 -65.65 -27.35 17.09
CA MET A 402 -66.50 -26.36 16.44
C MET A 402 -67.13 -25.47 17.52
N PRO A 403 -67.05 -24.13 17.43
CA PRO A 403 -67.88 -23.27 18.26
C PRO A 403 -69.33 -23.45 17.82
N LEU A 404 -70.20 -23.85 18.77
CA LEU A 404 -71.65 -23.93 18.62
C LEU A 404 -72.26 -22.55 18.38
#